data_AF-A0A524CHF3-F1
#
_entry.id   AF-A0A524CHF3-F1
#
_cell.length_a   1.000
_cell.length_b   1.000
_cell.length_c   1.000
_cell.angle_alpha   90.00
_cell.angle_beta   90.00
_cell.angle_gamma   90.00
#
_symmetry.space_group_name_H-M   'P 1'
#
loop_
_entity.id
_entity.type
_entity.pdbx_description
1 polymer ?
#
loop_
_entity_poly.entity_id
_entity_poly.type
_entity_poly.pdbx_seq_one_letter_code
_entity_poly.pdbx_strand_id
1 'polypeptide(L)'
;MKVGNTEAKISAFMLHLYARKHLVIFSISVAALSFIALYVFGAFSSIASPFLGVILLCPTAIVVLFLPSYPIFFLIFPKKGFTFLEKLGITISTNLAFYILLGYLLNAVGLPLNGATYFSIVSIGYIALIAYSVAKDRDTRKSFFGGNEKKRSDGNFSIVSYLKSKIPLNIVMLVVFLTLLSILHSVRFSYFYGTDAMYHVFLVDWIAKSNFLPVYQYFGALGLHIFGAVINMFSGFSVLLIGKYFLFYTYFVSALIFYNILVRIFKNRNIAVLGVFLLESTSLGFSVMMYEFWPTSLATILSLEIFFLLYVRMKRLVKVEPPDKTSIYSNMIFTYALIVILGLSGILTHSLISMIYIVSFSFIYLIYFVKNYRRGVDFAIMCTLLGIFLLLYDTTDISNHWKIANFFALPWYILVVGVVGGLIIILYLRRGIDFTTGRFNSVIRGKKYKYYKIFEDKYLFSIFYSLIIAIIAVFWYLNVYFLDLYFSKVFILIESLIFGIFCYWGLVLFQKKPRGKPLYLWLLGLSIVFIGAFSLDVLVLKEFWSGRILLLFSPVLI
;
A
#
# COMPACT_ATOMS: atom_id res chain seq x y z
N MET A 1 53.17 -3.47 -0.04
CA MET A 1 52.67 -4.64 0.73
C MET A 1 51.89 -4.23 2.01
N LYS A 2 50.94 -3.28 1.95
CA LYS A 2 50.12 -2.82 3.11
C LYS A 2 48.59 -2.79 2.87
N VAL A 3 48.11 -3.13 1.66
CA VAL A 3 46.67 -3.06 1.31
C VAL A 3 45.85 -4.21 1.94
N GLY A 4 46.44 -5.40 2.11
CA GLY A 4 45.73 -6.59 2.61
C GLY A 4 45.28 -6.53 4.08
N ASN A 5 45.92 -5.71 4.93
CA ASN A 5 45.58 -5.65 6.37
C ASN A 5 44.34 -4.78 6.64
N THR A 6 44.12 -3.73 5.83
CA THR A 6 42.94 -2.86 5.96
C THR A 6 41.68 -3.55 5.47
N GLU A 7 41.74 -4.26 4.34
CA GLU A 7 40.61 -5.04 3.81
C GLU A 7 40.19 -6.17 4.75
N ALA A 8 41.16 -6.87 5.36
CA ALA A 8 40.88 -7.92 6.35
C ALA A 8 40.20 -7.36 7.62
N LYS A 9 40.62 -6.19 8.12
CA LYS A 9 40.00 -5.52 9.27
C LYS A 9 38.58 -5.03 8.96
N ILE A 10 38.36 -4.45 7.78
CA ILE A 10 37.02 -4.03 7.33
C ILE A 10 36.11 -5.26 7.20
N SER A 11 36.58 -6.32 6.55
CA SER A 11 35.87 -7.60 6.41
C SER A 11 35.45 -8.19 7.75
N ALA A 12 36.37 -8.24 8.73
CA ALA A 12 36.11 -8.72 10.09
C ALA A 12 35.09 -7.85 10.84
N PHE A 13 35.22 -6.52 10.75
CA PHE A 13 34.28 -5.58 11.34
C PHE A 13 32.87 -5.72 10.75
N MET A 14 32.75 -5.85 9.43
CA MET A 14 31.46 -6.03 8.77
C MET A 14 30.82 -7.38 9.08
N LEU A 15 31.61 -8.45 9.22
CA LEU A 15 31.12 -9.74 9.69
C LEU A 15 30.56 -9.63 11.11
N HIS A 16 31.22 -8.87 11.98
CA HIS A 16 30.77 -8.60 13.34
C HIS A 16 29.43 -7.84 13.36
N LEU A 17 29.29 -6.79 12.55
CA LEU A 17 28.03 -6.05 12.41
C LEU A 17 26.89 -6.93 11.88
N TYR A 18 27.17 -7.78 10.89
CA TYR A 18 26.17 -8.71 10.35
C TYR A 18 25.72 -9.74 11.38
N ALA A 19 26.66 -10.32 12.14
CA ALA A 19 26.37 -11.26 13.21
C ALA A 19 25.45 -10.63 14.27
N ARG A 20 25.62 -9.33 14.54
CA ARG A 20 24.88 -8.57 15.57
C ARG A 20 23.84 -7.60 15.00
N LYS A 21 23.28 -7.86 13.82
CA LYS A 21 22.36 -6.95 13.13
C LYS A 21 21.18 -6.43 13.98
N HIS A 22 20.65 -7.23 14.91
CA HIS A 22 19.56 -6.82 15.79
C HIS A 22 20.04 -5.86 16.88
N LEU A 23 21.26 -6.03 17.38
CA LEU A 23 21.91 -5.07 18.27
C LEU A 23 22.17 -3.75 17.56
N VAL A 24 22.66 -3.81 16.31
CA VAL A 24 22.91 -2.60 15.50
C VAL A 24 21.62 -1.81 15.30
N ILE A 25 20.52 -2.48 14.92
CA ILE A 25 19.22 -1.81 14.73
C ILE A 25 18.69 -1.27 16.06
N PHE A 26 18.85 -2.02 17.16
CA PHE A 26 18.49 -1.55 18.48
C PHE A 26 19.26 -0.27 18.87
N SER A 27 20.59 -0.26 18.72
CA SER A 27 21.44 0.91 19.01
C SER A 27 21.08 2.11 18.14
N ILE A 28 20.82 1.92 16.84
CA ILE A 28 20.38 2.99 15.94
C ILE A 28 19.01 3.53 16.39
N SER A 29 18.09 2.66 16.80
CA SER A 29 16.76 3.07 17.28
C SER A 29 16.84 3.86 18.57
N VAL A 30 17.68 3.42 19.52
CA VAL A 30 17.94 4.15 20.77
C VAL A 30 18.58 5.50 20.48
N ALA A 31 19.59 5.56 19.61
CA ALA A 31 20.20 6.82 19.21
C ALA A 31 19.17 7.77 18.59
N ALA A 32 18.34 7.29 17.67
CA ALA A 32 17.28 8.07 17.04
C ALA A 32 16.27 8.61 18.07
N LEU A 33 15.83 7.77 19.01
CA LEU A 33 14.97 8.19 20.12
C LEU A 33 15.65 9.24 21.00
N SER A 34 16.93 9.10 21.31
CA SER A 34 17.68 10.09 22.10
C SER A 34 17.77 11.44 21.40
N PHE A 35 18.05 11.47 20.09
CA PHE A 35 18.08 12.72 19.32
C PHE A 35 16.72 13.42 19.30
N ILE A 36 15.64 12.67 19.10
CA ILE A 36 14.28 13.23 19.15
C ILE A 36 13.93 13.68 20.58
N ALA A 37 14.31 12.94 21.61
CA ALA A 37 14.08 13.32 23.01
C ALA A 37 14.73 14.67 23.35
N LEU A 38 16.00 14.87 22.94
CA LEU A 38 16.71 16.12 23.15
C LEU A 38 15.99 17.30 22.45
N TYR A 39 15.39 17.06 21.29
CA TYR A 39 14.59 18.08 20.60
C TYR A 39 13.26 18.34 21.32
N VAL A 40 12.46 17.29 21.52
CA VAL A 40 11.09 17.37 22.04
C VAL A 40 11.03 17.89 23.48
N PHE A 41 12.01 17.55 24.32
CA PHE A 41 12.10 18.04 25.71
C PHE A 41 12.94 19.31 25.86
N GLY A 42 13.26 19.99 24.74
CA GLY A 42 13.80 21.35 24.75
C GLY A 42 15.29 21.49 25.08
N ALA A 43 16.07 20.40 25.05
CA ALA A 43 17.53 20.48 25.19
C ALA A 43 18.19 21.19 23.99
N PHE A 44 17.52 21.21 22.83
CA PHE A 44 17.93 21.99 21.66
C PHE A 44 17.18 23.32 21.49
N SER A 45 16.40 23.76 22.49
CA SER A 45 15.59 24.99 22.40
C SER A 45 16.41 26.25 22.10
N SER A 46 17.70 26.26 22.44
CA SER A 46 18.65 27.35 22.15
C SER A 46 19.25 27.33 20.74
N ILE A 47 19.09 26.23 19.98
CA ILE A 47 19.60 26.06 18.62
C ILE A 47 18.42 26.01 17.66
N ALA A 48 17.63 27.08 17.61
CA ALA A 48 16.52 27.23 16.67
C ALA A 48 17.04 27.53 15.25
N SER A 49 17.75 26.58 14.64
CA SER A 49 18.20 26.68 13.25
C SER A 49 17.39 25.75 12.33
N PRO A 50 17.03 26.18 11.11
CA PRO A 50 16.45 25.29 10.10
C PRO A 50 17.33 24.06 9.80
N PHE A 51 18.64 24.18 10.03
CA PHE A 51 19.62 23.11 9.87
C PHE A 51 19.40 21.97 10.87
N LEU A 52 18.98 22.28 12.10
CA LEU A 52 18.62 21.26 13.10
C LEU A 52 17.45 20.42 12.60
N GLY A 53 16.46 21.03 11.94
CA GLY A 53 15.32 20.30 11.39
C GLY A 53 15.72 19.28 10.33
N VAL A 54 16.67 19.63 9.46
CA VAL A 54 17.22 18.71 8.45
C VAL A 54 17.98 17.55 9.09
N ILE A 55 18.76 17.81 10.15
CA ILE A 55 19.48 16.77 10.88
C ILE A 55 18.49 15.80 11.55
N LEU A 56 17.42 16.33 12.16
CA LEU A 56 16.41 15.55 12.87
C LEU A 56 15.49 14.74 11.94
N LEU A 57 15.47 15.01 10.63
CA LEU A 57 14.72 14.20 9.67
C LEU A 57 15.18 12.74 9.64
N CYS A 58 16.47 12.47 9.76
CA CYS A 58 16.98 11.09 9.72
C CYS A 58 16.55 10.28 10.97
N PRO A 59 16.76 10.76 12.21
CA PRO A 59 16.16 10.17 13.40
C PRO A 59 14.64 10.03 13.31
N THR A 60 13.94 11.06 12.83
CA THR A 60 12.47 11.05 12.67
C THR A 60 12.03 9.96 11.70
N ALA A 61 12.69 9.81 10.55
CA ALA A 61 12.41 8.76 9.59
C ALA A 61 12.62 7.37 10.21
N ILE A 62 13.69 7.17 10.99
CA ILE A 62 13.92 5.90 11.69
C ILE A 62 12.77 5.60 12.66
N VAL A 63 12.38 6.58 13.48
CA VAL A 63 11.31 6.39 14.48
C VAL A 63 9.97 6.16 13.80
N VAL A 64 9.57 7.02 12.86
CA VAL A 64 8.27 6.93 12.18
C VAL A 64 8.15 5.68 11.30
N LEU A 65 9.22 5.26 10.62
CA LEU A 65 9.16 4.09 9.73
C LEU A 65 9.29 2.75 10.48
N PHE A 66 10.05 2.69 11.58
CA PHE A 66 10.38 1.42 12.23
C PHE A 66 9.76 1.25 13.62
N LEU A 67 9.46 2.31 14.36
CA LEU A 67 8.97 2.22 15.73
C LEU A 67 7.46 2.52 15.83
N PRO A 68 6.75 1.87 16.77
CA PRO A 68 7.24 0.87 17.73
C PRO A 68 7.24 -0.57 17.17
N SER A 69 6.75 -0.82 15.95
CA SER A 69 6.40 -2.19 15.52
C SER A 69 7.55 -3.08 15.03
N TYR A 70 8.76 -2.56 14.83
CA TYR A 70 9.92 -3.35 14.38
C TYR A 70 10.14 -4.65 15.19
N PRO A 71 10.14 -4.65 16.54
CA PRO A 71 10.32 -5.87 17.33
C PRO A 71 9.23 -6.92 17.03
N ILE A 72 7.99 -6.50 16.77
CA ILE A 72 6.88 -7.40 16.45
C ILE A 72 7.24 -8.23 15.22
N PHE A 73 7.63 -7.59 14.12
CA PHE A 73 7.84 -8.28 12.85
C PHE A 73 9.20 -8.95 12.73
N PHE A 74 10.25 -8.41 13.35
CA PHE A 74 11.63 -8.90 13.18
C PHE A 74 12.12 -9.79 14.32
N LEU A 75 11.58 -9.65 15.54
CA LEU A 75 12.04 -10.39 16.73
C LEU A 75 10.95 -11.37 17.22
N ILE A 76 9.74 -10.89 17.48
CA ILE A 76 8.66 -11.67 18.10
C ILE A 76 8.05 -12.67 17.12
N PHE A 77 7.77 -12.22 15.89
CA PHE A 77 7.06 -13.02 14.89
C PHE A 77 8.03 -13.93 14.11
N PRO A 78 7.75 -15.24 14.05
CA PRO A 78 8.69 -16.22 13.51
C PRO A 78 9.03 -15.95 12.04
N LYS A 79 10.24 -16.35 11.63
CA LYS A 79 10.74 -16.27 10.23
C LYS A 79 9.87 -17.01 9.21
N LYS A 80 8.92 -17.85 9.65
CA LYS A 80 8.11 -18.71 8.79
C LYS A 80 6.94 -17.93 8.19
N GLY A 81 7.18 -17.23 7.09
CA GLY A 81 6.07 -16.75 6.24
C GLY A 81 6.40 -15.56 5.36
N PHE A 82 7.19 -14.62 5.88
CA PHE A 82 7.51 -13.36 5.21
C PHE A 82 9.01 -13.18 4.98
N THR A 83 9.36 -12.62 3.82
CA THR A 83 10.72 -12.20 3.48
C THR A 83 11.09 -10.92 4.22
N PHE A 84 12.35 -10.51 4.14
CA PHE A 84 12.81 -9.26 4.77
C PHE A 84 12.06 -8.02 4.24
N LEU A 85 11.91 -7.90 2.91
CA LEU A 85 11.23 -6.75 2.28
C LEU A 85 9.73 -6.70 2.59
N GLU A 86 9.11 -7.87 2.73
CA GLU A 86 7.71 -7.97 3.15
C GLU A 86 7.54 -7.53 4.61
N LYS A 87 8.43 -7.97 5.50
CA LYS A 87 8.42 -7.50 6.89
C LYS A 87 8.64 -5.99 6.98
N LEU A 88 9.52 -5.44 6.12
CA LEU A 88 9.75 -4.00 6.05
C LEU A 88 8.47 -3.24 5.64
N GLY A 89 7.81 -3.67 4.55
CA GLY A 89 6.55 -3.06 4.08
C GLY A 89 5.44 -3.13 5.13
N ILE A 90 5.27 -4.29 5.77
CA ILE A 90 4.31 -4.45 6.87
C ILE A 90 4.66 -3.53 8.05
N THR A 91 5.94 -3.45 8.44
CA THR A 91 6.38 -2.62 9.58
C THR A 91 6.06 -1.15 9.35
N ILE A 92 6.42 -0.62 8.17
CA ILE A 92 6.16 0.78 7.81
C ILE A 92 4.65 1.07 7.81
N SER A 93 3.84 0.23 7.16
CA SER A 93 2.39 0.41 7.10
C SER A 93 1.72 0.28 8.47
N THR A 94 2.24 -0.60 9.34
CA THR A 94 1.75 -0.75 10.72
C THR A 94 2.08 0.47 11.56
N ASN A 95 3.27 1.04 11.41
CA ASN A 95 3.65 2.27 12.13
C ASN A 95 2.84 3.46 11.64
N LEU A 96 2.65 3.61 10.33
CA LEU A 96 1.72 4.58 9.75
C LEU A 96 0.34 4.48 10.43
N ALA A 97 -0.24 3.29 10.47
CA ALA A 97 -1.54 3.06 11.10
C ALA A 97 -1.51 3.33 12.61
N PHE A 98 -0.44 2.96 13.30
CA PHE A 98 -0.25 3.22 14.72
C PHE A 98 -0.28 4.72 15.04
N TYR A 99 0.46 5.55 14.30
CA TYR A 99 0.49 7.00 14.53
C TYR A 99 -0.87 7.66 14.29
N ILE A 100 -1.56 7.25 13.21
CA ILE A 100 -2.90 7.74 12.90
C ILE A 100 -3.87 7.39 14.04
N LEU A 101 -3.97 6.11 14.40
CA LEU A 101 -4.87 5.66 15.45
C LEU A 101 -4.53 6.26 16.82
N LEU A 102 -3.24 6.43 17.12
CA LEU A 102 -2.81 7.08 18.35
C LEU A 102 -3.31 8.53 18.42
N GLY A 103 -3.29 9.29 17.33
CA GLY A 103 -3.84 10.65 17.31
C GLY A 103 -5.33 10.70 17.62
N TYR A 104 -6.11 9.80 17.05
CA TYR A 104 -7.53 9.70 17.39
C TYR A 104 -7.77 9.27 18.84
N LEU A 105 -7.00 8.31 19.35
CA LEU A 105 -7.11 7.84 20.73
C LEU A 105 -6.75 8.93 21.74
N LEU A 106 -5.65 9.66 21.51
CA LEU A 106 -5.25 10.77 22.37
C LEU A 106 -6.32 11.85 22.40
N ASN A 107 -6.87 12.22 21.25
CA ASN A 107 -7.97 13.17 21.16
C ASN A 107 -9.22 12.68 21.91
N ALA A 108 -9.58 11.40 21.78
CA ALA A 108 -10.73 10.81 22.46
C ALA A 108 -10.61 10.79 23.99
N VAL A 109 -9.37 10.65 24.51
CA VAL A 109 -9.08 10.66 25.96
C VAL A 109 -8.81 12.09 26.47
N GLY A 110 -8.81 13.11 25.59
CA GLY A 110 -8.54 14.50 25.95
C GLY A 110 -7.06 14.80 26.25
N LEU A 111 -6.14 13.97 25.76
CA LEU A 111 -4.70 14.19 25.89
C LEU A 111 -4.17 15.07 24.74
N PRO A 112 -3.19 15.95 25.02
CA PRO A 112 -2.65 16.85 24.00
C PRO A 112 -1.88 16.08 22.93
N LEU A 113 -2.17 16.41 21.67
CA LEU A 113 -1.46 15.93 20.48
C LEU A 113 -0.16 16.70 20.29
N ASN A 114 0.79 16.54 21.21
CA ASN A 114 2.11 17.19 21.12
C ASN A 114 3.24 16.14 20.96
N GLY A 115 4.42 16.62 20.56
CA GLY A 115 5.58 15.77 20.34
C GLY A 115 5.97 14.94 21.57
N ALA A 116 5.85 15.49 22.78
CA ALA A 116 6.21 14.80 24.02
C ALA A 116 5.28 13.61 24.31
N THR A 117 3.98 13.76 24.12
CA THR A 117 2.99 12.70 24.28
C THR A 117 3.24 11.56 23.28
N TYR A 118 3.37 11.88 21.99
CA TYR A 118 3.67 10.88 20.95
C TYR A 118 5.00 10.17 21.21
N PHE A 119 6.05 10.93 21.52
CA PHE A 119 7.38 10.39 21.79
C PHE A 119 7.36 9.43 22.98
N SER A 120 6.69 9.81 24.08
CA SER A 120 6.62 9.00 25.30
C SER A 120 5.92 7.67 25.02
N ILE A 121 4.78 7.68 24.33
CA ILE A 121 4.02 6.46 24.04
C ILE A 121 4.78 5.54 23.08
N VAL A 122 5.41 6.09 22.03
CA VAL A 122 6.25 5.32 21.10
C VAL A 122 7.43 4.68 21.85
N SER A 123 8.09 5.45 22.71
CA SER A 123 9.26 4.99 23.47
C SER A 123 8.89 3.88 24.45
N ILE A 124 7.83 4.08 25.23
CA ILE A 124 7.32 3.07 26.18
C ILE A 124 6.90 1.81 25.43
N GLY A 125 6.14 1.94 24.34
CA GLY A 125 5.71 0.82 23.52
C GLY A 125 6.88 0.03 22.93
N TYR A 126 7.89 0.74 22.39
CA TYR A 126 9.10 0.10 21.88
C TYR A 126 9.90 -0.62 22.96
N ILE A 127 10.13 0.02 24.11
CA ILE A 127 10.85 -0.58 25.25
C ILE A 127 10.11 -1.81 25.77
N ALA A 128 8.79 -1.75 25.91
CA ALA A 128 7.96 -2.87 26.34
C ALA A 128 8.07 -4.06 25.36
N LEU A 129 8.03 -3.79 24.06
CA LEU A 129 8.17 -4.83 23.03
C LEU A 129 9.57 -5.46 23.02
N ILE A 130 10.63 -4.67 23.23
CA ILE A 130 12.00 -5.18 23.38
C ILE A 130 12.11 -6.02 24.66
N ALA A 131 11.63 -5.52 25.80
CA ALA A 131 11.65 -6.25 27.07
C ALA A 131 10.91 -7.60 26.97
N TYR A 132 9.73 -7.60 26.35
CA TYR A 132 8.99 -8.83 26.06
C TYR A 132 9.79 -9.80 25.16
N SER A 133 10.46 -9.26 24.13
CA SER A 133 11.28 -10.09 23.22
C SER A 133 12.48 -10.71 23.95
N VAL A 134 13.12 -9.96 24.85
CA VAL A 134 14.23 -10.44 25.69
C VAL A 134 13.74 -11.52 26.67
N ALA A 135 12.60 -11.30 27.33
CA ALA A 135 12.01 -12.27 28.25
C ALA A 135 11.71 -13.61 27.54
N LYS A 136 11.09 -13.55 26.36
CA LYS A 136 10.79 -14.72 25.53
C LYS A 136 12.04 -15.49 25.08
N ASP A 137 13.14 -14.80 24.76
CA ASP A 137 14.38 -15.45 24.34
C ASP A 137 15.12 -16.13 25.50
N ARG A 138 15.02 -15.60 26.72
CA ARG A 138 15.59 -16.22 27.94
C ARG A 138 15.05 -17.63 28.15
N ASP A 139 13.77 -17.85 27.87
CA ASP A 139 13.11 -19.16 27.96
C ASP A 139 13.61 -20.16 26.90
N THR A 140 14.22 -19.68 25.81
CA THR A 140 14.71 -20.53 24.69
C THR A 140 16.21 -20.78 24.68
N ARG A 141 16.96 -20.29 25.69
CA ARG A 141 18.44 -20.38 25.82
C ARG A 141 19.24 -19.90 24.59
N LYS A 142 18.68 -19.03 23.76
CA LYS A 142 19.41 -18.35 22.68
C LYS A 142 19.73 -16.93 23.13
N SER A 143 20.99 -16.50 23.01
CA SER A 143 21.32 -15.12 23.36
C SER A 143 20.66 -14.16 22.37
N PHE A 144 19.82 -13.26 22.90
CA PHE A 144 19.02 -12.26 22.17
C PHE A 144 19.84 -11.40 21.20
N PHE A 145 21.08 -11.04 21.58
CA PHE A 145 22.05 -10.31 20.75
C PHE A 145 23.20 -11.20 20.24
N GLY A 146 23.08 -12.52 20.39
CA GLY A 146 24.10 -13.46 19.95
C GLY A 146 24.30 -13.45 18.46
N GLY A 147 25.56 -13.38 18.04
CA GLY A 147 25.92 -13.71 16.69
C GLY A 147 25.52 -15.15 16.36
N ASN A 148 24.90 -15.37 15.20
CA ASN A 148 24.97 -16.70 14.57
C ASN A 148 26.40 -16.87 14.07
N GLU A 149 27.35 -17.17 14.97
CA GLU A 149 28.75 -17.48 14.63
C GLU A 149 28.90 -18.88 13.98
N LYS A 150 27.86 -19.36 13.29
CA LYS A 150 27.98 -20.59 12.49
C LYS A 150 28.72 -20.29 11.19
N LYS A 151 30.04 -20.52 11.26
CA LYS A 151 30.96 -20.94 10.18
C LYS A 151 30.88 -20.14 8.87
N ARG A 152 31.60 -19.03 8.81
CA ARG A 152 32.29 -18.57 7.59
C ARG A 152 33.64 -17.99 8.00
N SER A 153 34.62 -18.87 8.17
CA SER A 153 36.03 -18.51 8.32
C SER A 153 36.73 -18.49 6.95
N ASP A 154 36.05 -17.99 5.92
CA ASP A 154 36.71 -17.76 4.64
C ASP A 154 37.14 -16.29 4.65
N GLY A 155 38.44 -16.03 4.68
CA GLY A 155 39.07 -14.72 4.86
C GLY A 155 38.73 -13.64 3.83
N ASN A 156 37.74 -13.86 2.96
CA ASN A 156 37.38 -13.00 1.83
C ASN A 156 35.90 -12.53 1.88
N PHE A 157 35.41 -12.08 3.03
CA PHE A 157 34.11 -11.39 3.09
C PHE A 157 34.24 -9.96 2.53
N SER A 158 33.79 -9.75 1.30
CA SER A 158 33.60 -8.39 0.74
C SER A 158 32.14 -7.99 0.86
N ILE A 159 31.87 -6.84 1.48
CA ILE A 159 30.49 -6.33 1.55
C ILE A 159 29.97 -5.94 0.18
N VAL A 160 30.83 -5.50 -0.73
CA VAL A 160 30.44 -5.15 -2.10
C VAL A 160 29.99 -6.41 -2.84
N SER A 161 30.72 -7.53 -2.72
CA SER A 161 30.29 -8.80 -3.31
C SER A 161 29.03 -9.35 -2.64
N TYR A 162 28.93 -9.22 -1.31
CA TYR A 162 27.73 -9.60 -0.55
C TYR A 162 26.51 -8.78 -0.96
N LEU A 163 26.60 -7.45 -1.00
CA LEU A 163 25.54 -6.55 -1.40
C LEU A 163 25.15 -6.76 -2.86
N LYS A 164 26.13 -6.88 -3.78
CA LYS A 164 25.86 -7.25 -5.19
C LYS A 164 25.15 -8.60 -5.32
N SER A 165 25.45 -9.58 -4.46
CA SER A 165 24.77 -10.88 -4.45
C SER A 165 23.35 -10.84 -3.88
N LYS A 166 23.02 -9.83 -3.06
CA LYS A 166 21.72 -9.70 -2.37
C LYS A 166 20.78 -8.70 -3.02
N ILE A 167 21.31 -7.58 -3.49
CA ILE A 167 20.58 -6.48 -4.12
C ILE A 167 20.97 -6.48 -5.61
N PRO A 168 20.16 -7.11 -6.48
CA PRO A 168 20.43 -7.08 -7.92
C PRO A 168 20.43 -5.64 -8.45
N LEU A 169 21.24 -5.40 -9.49
CA LEU A 169 21.38 -4.09 -10.13
C LEU A 169 20.02 -3.47 -10.52
N ASN A 170 19.08 -4.29 -10.99
CA ASN A 170 17.74 -3.84 -11.35
C ASN A 170 16.99 -3.18 -10.17
N ILE A 171 17.19 -3.64 -8.94
CA ILE A 171 16.59 -3.00 -7.75
C ILE A 171 17.30 -1.68 -7.44
N VAL A 172 18.62 -1.61 -7.60
CA VAL A 172 19.37 -0.34 -7.46
C VAL A 172 18.90 0.68 -8.49
N MET A 173 18.77 0.26 -9.75
CA MET A 173 18.24 1.12 -10.82
C MET A 173 16.82 1.58 -10.54
N LEU A 174 15.95 0.71 -10.00
CA LEU A 174 14.61 1.08 -9.60
C LEU A 174 14.63 2.15 -8.49
N VAL A 175 15.48 1.97 -7.46
CA VAL A 175 15.65 2.96 -6.38
C VAL A 175 16.13 4.30 -6.95
N VAL A 176 17.11 4.29 -7.84
CA VAL A 176 17.60 5.51 -8.52
C VAL A 176 16.47 6.16 -9.33
N PHE A 177 15.70 5.37 -10.08
CA PHE A 177 14.54 5.85 -10.83
C PHE A 177 13.50 6.52 -9.93
N LEU A 178 13.12 5.90 -8.80
CA LEU A 178 12.17 6.47 -7.85
C LEU A 178 12.70 7.78 -7.21
N THR A 179 13.99 7.84 -6.89
CA THR A 179 14.63 9.07 -6.40
C THR A 179 14.58 10.18 -7.45
N LEU A 180 14.92 9.87 -8.71
CA LEU A 180 14.88 10.85 -9.80
C LEU A 180 13.46 11.33 -10.08
N LEU A 181 12.49 10.42 -10.07
CA LEU A 181 11.07 10.75 -10.20
C LEU A 181 10.64 11.68 -9.05
N SER A 182 11.09 11.39 -7.84
CA SER A 182 10.79 12.21 -6.66
C SER A 182 11.35 13.64 -6.79
N ILE A 183 12.61 13.75 -7.23
CA ILE A 183 13.26 15.04 -7.49
C ILE A 183 12.52 15.80 -8.59
N LEU A 184 12.19 15.13 -9.70
CA LEU A 184 11.47 15.73 -10.83
C LEU A 184 10.15 16.36 -10.36
N HIS A 185 9.32 15.62 -9.63
CA HIS A 185 8.05 16.15 -9.14
C HIS A 185 8.21 17.25 -8.08
N SER A 186 9.23 17.14 -7.21
CA SER A 186 9.54 18.18 -6.22
C SER A 186 9.99 19.50 -6.86
N VAL A 187 10.69 19.44 -8.00
CA VAL A 187 11.19 20.63 -8.72
C VAL A 187 10.14 21.19 -9.68
N ARG A 188 9.28 20.33 -10.24
CA ARG A 188 8.21 20.73 -11.16
C ARG A 188 7.25 21.75 -10.56
N PHE A 189 7.01 21.70 -9.25
CA PHE A 189 6.13 22.61 -8.53
C PHE A 189 6.91 23.46 -7.53
N SER A 190 6.69 24.77 -7.53
CA SER A 190 7.34 25.68 -6.58
C SER A 190 7.04 25.28 -5.13
N TYR A 191 5.81 24.87 -4.85
CA TYR A 191 5.35 24.35 -3.56
C TYR A 191 4.89 22.90 -3.68
N PHE A 192 3.64 22.67 -4.04
CA PHE A 192 3.05 21.35 -4.28
C PHE A 192 1.93 21.50 -5.33
N TYR A 193 1.45 20.37 -5.86
CA TYR A 193 0.42 20.37 -6.89
C TYR A 193 -0.98 20.64 -6.31
N GLY A 194 -1.70 21.58 -6.93
CA GLY A 194 -3.11 21.87 -6.61
C GLY A 194 -3.33 22.77 -5.37
N THR A 195 -4.54 23.30 -5.25
CA THR A 195 -4.98 24.13 -4.11
C THR A 195 -5.30 23.29 -2.87
N ASP A 196 -5.76 22.05 -3.07
CA ASP A 196 -6.26 21.20 -1.98
C ASP A 196 -5.12 20.73 -1.06
N ALA A 197 -3.93 20.51 -1.61
CA ALA A 197 -2.73 20.23 -0.83
C ALA A 197 -2.40 21.36 0.18
N MET A 198 -2.74 22.63 -0.13
CA MET A 198 -2.55 23.75 0.81
C MET A 198 -3.48 23.61 2.02
N TYR A 199 -4.73 23.21 1.80
CA TYR A 199 -5.67 22.96 2.88
C TYR A 199 -5.21 21.80 3.78
N HIS A 200 -4.64 20.74 3.19
CA HIS A 200 -4.04 19.64 3.96
C HIS A 200 -2.82 20.10 4.77
N VAL A 201 -1.92 20.90 4.19
CA VAL A 201 -0.78 21.51 4.90
C VAL A 201 -1.25 22.39 6.06
N PHE A 202 -2.29 23.21 5.84
CA PHE A 202 -2.88 24.04 6.88
C PHE A 202 -3.39 23.22 8.07
N LEU A 203 -4.12 22.14 7.81
CA LEU A 203 -4.63 21.26 8.88
C LEU A 203 -3.50 20.54 9.64
N VAL A 204 -2.39 20.21 8.98
CA VAL A 204 -1.20 19.69 9.68
C VAL A 204 -0.61 20.76 10.61
N ASP A 205 -0.45 21.98 10.12
CA ASP A 205 0.08 23.11 10.91
C ASP A 205 -0.84 23.42 12.10
N TRP A 206 -2.15 23.35 11.90
CA TRP A 206 -3.14 23.48 12.98
C TRP A 206 -2.87 22.46 14.08
N ILE A 207 -2.85 21.15 13.76
CA ILE A 207 -2.64 20.08 14.74
C ILE A 207 -1.31 20.29 15.46
N ALA A 208 -0.24 20.60 14.72
CA ALA A 208 1.11 20.78 15.26
C ALA A 208 1.23 21.95 16.25
N LYS A 209 0.51 23.06 16.01
CA LYS A 209 0.57 24.25 16.88
C LYS A 209 -0.44 24.20 18.01
N SER A 210 -1.64 23.74 17.73
CA SER A 210 -2.75 23.80 18.68
C SER A 210 -2.84 22.58 19.57
N ASN A 211 -2.12 21.50 19.24
CA ASN A 211 -2.10 20.23 19.97
C ASN A 211 -3.48 19.57 20.15
N PHE A 212 -4.43 19.87 19.25
CA PHE A 212 -5.76 19.27 19.23
C PHE A 212 -6.15 18.83 17.82
N LEU A 213 -7.09 17.88 17.73
CA LEU A 213 -7.58 17.39 16.45
C LEU A 213 -8.79 18.22 15.99
N PRO A 214 -8.75 18.90 14.84
CA PRO A 214 -9.89 19.67 14.35
C PRO A 214 -10.95 18.75 13.73
N VAL A 215 -11.63 17.94 14.54
CA VAL A 215 -12.51 16.83 14.10
C VAL A 215 -13.64 17.20 13.15
N TYR A 216 -14.05 18.47 13.12
CA TYR A 216 -15.08 18.97 12.19
C TYR A 216 -14.50 19.36 10.81
N GLN A 217 -13.18 19.45 10.67
CA GLN A 217 -12.51 19.77 9.42
C GLN A 217 -12.29 18.51 8.61
N TYR A 218 -12.38 18.64 7.28
CA TYR A 218 -12.20 17.53 6.32
C TYR A 218 -13.00 16.27 6.71
N PHE A 219 -14.24 16.48 7.16
CA PHE A 219 -15.14 15.40 7.58
C PHE A 219 -14.56 14.53 8.71
N GLY A 220 -13.56 14.99 9.47
CA GLY A 220 -12.92 14.20 10.51
C GLY A 220 -12.00 13.08 9.99
N ALA A 221 -11.76 12.97 8.68
CA ALA A 221 -10.84 11.99 8.06
C ALA A 221 -9.39 12.54 8.03
N LEU A 222 -8.82 12.74 9.21
CA LEU A 222 -7.60 13.50 9.45
C LEU A 222 -6.32 12.65 9.49
N GLY A 223 -6.35 11.40 8.99
CA GLY A 223 -5.21 10.49 9.06
C GLY A 223 -3.92 11.02 8.42
N LEU A 224 -4.00 11.64 7.23
CA LEU A 224 -2.83 12.30 6.61
C LEU A 224 -2.28 13.41 7.51
N HIS A 225 -3.17 14.18 8.09
CA HIS A 225 -2.83 15.37 8.86
C HIS A 225 -2.14 15.01 10.17
N ILE A 226 -2.67 14.00 10.87
CA ILE A 226 -2.05 13.43 12.06
C ILE A 226 -0.63 12.94 11.73
N PHE A 227 -0.49 12.17 10.65
CA PHE A 227 0.82 11.62 10.27
C PHE A 227 1.82 12.71 9.90
N GLY A 228 1.40 13.72 9.13
CA GLY A 228 2.22 14.89 8.80
C GLY A 228 2.61 15.70 10.05
N ALA A 229 1.69 15.83 11.01
CA ALA A 229 1.94 16.55 12.25
C ALA A 229 2.97 15.83 13.12
N VAL A 230 2.93 14.49 13.20
CA VAL A 230 3.96 13.69 13.91
C VAL A 230 5.35 13.91 13.29
N ILE A 231 5.46 13.95 11.95
CA ILE A 231 6.73 14.25 11.28
C ILE A 231 7.24 15.64 11.70
N ASN A 232 6.36 16.65 11.68
CA ASN A 232 6.72 17.99 12.15
C ASN A 232 7.12 18.01 13.63
N MET A 233 6.37 17.37 14.52
CA MET A 233 6.63 17.36 15.96
C MET A 233 7.94 16.65 16.34
N PHE A 234 8.38 15.65 15.57
CA PHE A 234 9.63 14.93 15.85
C PHE A 234 10.86 15.59 15.22
N SER A 235 10.69 16.30 14.10
CA SER A 235 11.80 16.89 13.35
C SER A 235 11.92 18.39 13.47
N GLY A 236 10.85 19.12 13.80
CA GLY A 236 10.76 20.57 13.61
C GLY A 236 10.78 21.01 12.14
N PHE A 237 10.69 20.08 11.20
CA PHE A 237 10.76 20.37 9.77
C PHE A 237 9.48 21.09 9.32
N SER A 238 9.63 22.16 8.53
CA SER A 238 8.51 23.00 8.08
C SER A 238 7.39 22.17 7.46
N VAL A 239 6.15 22.40 7.91
CA VAL A 239 4.96 21.69 7.42
C VAL A 239 4.77 21.86 5.92
N LEU A 240 5.10 23.03 5.38
CA LEU A 240 5.07 23.30 3.95
C LEU A 240 6.09 22.43 3.18
N LEU A 241 7.28 22.22 3.76
CA LEU A 241 8.29 21.34 3.16
C LEU A 241 7.93 19.87 3.33
N ILE A 242 7.22 19.49 4.41
CA ILE A 242 6.65 18.14 4.56
C ILE A 242 5.69 17.89 3.40
N GLY A 243 4.72 18.79 3.14
CA GLY A 243 3.79 18.65 2.03
C GLY A 243 4.49 18.51 0.67
N LYS A 244 5.56 19.30 0.45
CA LYS A 244 6.35 19.26 -0.79
C LYS A 244 7.13 17.95 -0.98
N TYR A 245 7.80 17.47 0.07
CA TYR A 245 8.71 16.32 -0.02
C TYR A 245 8.07 15.00 0.43
N PHE A 246 6.78 14.99 0.76
CA PHE A 246 6.05 13.78 1.16
C PHE A 246 6.09 12.68 0.11
N LEU A 247 6.25 13.05 -1.17
CA LEU A 247 6.39 12.11 -2.29
C LEU A 247 7.58 11.13 -2.14
N PHE A 248 8.65 11.51 -1.41
CA PHE A 248 9.75 10.60 -1.09
C PHE A 248 9.34 9.48 -0.14
N TYR A 249 8.29 9.71 0.65
CA TYR A 249 7.69 8.66 1.47
C TYR A 249 6.74 7.81 0.63
N THR A 250 5.77 8.43 -0.05
CA THR A 250 4.70 7.70 -0.75
C THR A 250 5.24 6.83 -1.87
N TYR A 251 6.10 7.33 -2.77
CA TYR A 251 6.67 6.54 -3.87
C TYR A 251 7.47 5.33 -3.41
N PHE A 252 8.27 5.47 -2.35
CA PHE A 252 9.11 4.37 -1.87
C PHE A 252 8.28 3.30 -1.16
N VAL A 253 7.28 3.72 -0.38
CA VAL A 253 6.40 2.80 0.35
C VAL A 253 5.45 2.09 -0.61
N SER A 254 4.81 2.81 -1.54
CA SER A 254 3.96 2.22 -2.58
C SER A 254 4.73 1.20 -3.42
N ALA A 255 5.92 1.58 -3.91
CA ALA A 255 6.78 0.71 -4.69
C ALA A 255 7.18 -0.56 -3.94
N LEU A 256 7.52 -0.45 -2.64
CA LEU A 256 7.88 -1.60 -1.82
C LEU A 256 6.70 -2.57 -1.64
N ILE A 257 5.52 -2.06 -1.32
CA ILE A 257 4.32 -2.88 -1.13
C ILE A 257 3.92 -3.53 -2.45
N PHE A 258 3.90 -2.78 -3.54
CA PHE A 258 3.57 -3.31 -4.85
C PHE A 258 4.59 -4.34 -5.33
N TYR A 259 5.89 -4.09 -5.14
CA TYR A 259 6.95 -5.06 -5.39
C TYR A 259 6.68 -6.38 -4.64
N ASN A 260 6.33 -6.31 -3.36
CA ASN A 260 6.03 -7.48 -2.53
C ASN A 260 4.82 -8.27 -3.06
N ILE A 261 3.75 -7.57 -3.49
CA ILE A 261 2.58 -8.15 -4.16
C ILE A 261 3.02 -8.90 -5.44
N LEU A 262 3.76 -8.23 -6.32
CA LEU A 262 4.19 -8.80 -7.61
C LEU A 262 5.12 -10.00 -7.43
N VAL A 263 6.08 -9.94 -6.50
CA VAL A 263 6.96 -11.08 -6.18
C VAL A 263 6.14 -12.28 -5.69
N ARG A 264 5.08 -12.06 -4.91
CA ARG A 264 4.21 -13.17 -4.43
C ARG A 264 3.37 -13.79 -5.54
N ILE A 265 2.92 -12.99 -6.50
CA ILE A 265 2.12 -13.40 -7.66
C ILE A 265 3.00 -14.13 -8.68
N PHE A 266 4.00 -13.45 -9.21
CA PHE A 266 4.80 -13.90 -10.34
C PHE A 266 5.96 -14.82 -9.92
N LYS A 267 6.44 -14.73 -8.68
CA LYS A 267 7.65 -15.42 -8.20
C LYS A 267 8.89 -15.11 -9.04
N ASN A 268 8.92 -13.94 -9.69
CA ASN A 268 10.04 -13.47 -10.49
C ASN A 268 10.35 -12.02 -10.10
N ARG A 269 11.60 -11.77 -9.67
CA ARG A 269 12.03 -10.45 -9.20
C ARG A 269 12.11 -9.43 -10.33
N ASN A 270 12.53 -9.82 -11.53
CA ASN A 270 12.67 -8.89 -12.65
C ASN A 270 11.31 -8.42 -13.15
N ILE A 271 10.32 -9.33 -13.19
CA ILE A 271 8.94 -8.95 -13.52
C ILE A 271 8.37 -8.01 -12.45
N ALA A 272 8.67 -8.26 -11.17
CA ALA A 272 8.23 -7.35 -10.10
C ALA A 272 8.88 -5.96 -10.19
N VAL A 273 10.17 -5.87 -10.52
CA VAL A 273 10.85 -4.58 -10.76
C VAL A 273 10.23 -3.86 -11.96
N LEU A 274 10.01 -4.57 -13.07
CA LEU A 274 9.37 -4.01 -14.27
C LEU A 274 7.96 -3.51 -13.96
N GLY A 275 7.16 -4.27 -13.20
CA GLY A 275 5.81 -3.86 -12.84
C GLY A 275 5.79 -2.60 -11.97
N VAL A 276 6.70 -2.46 -11.00
CA VAL A 276 6.81 -1.20 -10.21
C VAL A 276 7.24 -0.04 -11.11
N PHE A 277 8.20 -0.27 -12.01
CA PHE A 277 8.60 0.75 -12.97
C PHE A 277 7.40 1.23 -13.82
N LEU A 278 6.62 0.29 -14.37
CA LEU A 278 5.41 0.62 -15.13
C LEU A 278 4.35 1.32 -14.27
N LEU A 279 4.14 0.88 -13.03
CA LEU A 279 3.18 1.51 -12.11
C LEU A 279 3.47 3.00 -11.88
N GLU A 280 4.74 3.34 -11.71
CA GLU A 280 5.14 4.71 -11.37
C GLU A 280 5.38 5.62 -12.60
N SER A 281 5.55 5.03 -13.79
CA SER A 281 5.82 5.76 -15.04
C SER A 281 4.61 5.92 -15.97
N THR A 282 3.60 5.04 -15.87
CA THR A 282 2.44 5.08 -16.76
C THR A 282 1.48 6.21 -16.40
N SER A 283 0.73 6.67 -17.41
CA SER A 283 -0.31 7.69 -17.23
C SER A 283 -1.64 7.17 -16.65
N LEU A 284 -1.70 5.90 -16.20
CA LEU A 284 -2.87 5.28 -15.55
C LEU A 284 -3.21 5.87 -14.18
N GLY A 285 -2.50 6.90 -13.73
CA GLY A 285 -2.91 7.75 -12.60
C GLY A 285 -2.38 7.34 -11.23
N PHE A 286 -1.67 6.21 -11.10
CA PHE A 286 -1.09 5.81 -9.81
C PHE A 286 -0.03 6.80 -9.31
N SER A 287 0.89 7.19 -10.20
CA SER A 287 1.93 8.18 -9.90
C SER A 287 1.33 9.51 -9.44
N VAL A 288 0.18 9.92 -10.03
CA VAL A 288 -0.57 11.12 -9.61
C VAL A 288 -1.04 11.02 -8.17
N MET A 289 -1.63 9.89 -7.78
CA MET A 289 -2.03 9.67 -6.40
C MET A 289 -0.85 9.67 -5.41
N MET A 290 0.38 9.38 -5.87
CA MET A 290 1.55 9.32 -5.00
C MET A 290 2.26 10.67 -4.85
N TYR A 291 2.35 11.50 -5.89
CA TYR A 291 3.06 12.79 -5.77
C TYR A 291 2.22 13.90 -5.13
N GLU A 292 0.89 13.77 -5.11
CA GLU A 292 0.01 14.72 -4.46
C GLU A 292 0.03 14.55 -2.93
N PHE A 293 0.12 15.67 -2.19
CA PHE A 293 -0.05 15.66 -0.74
C PHE A 293 -1.55 15.54 -0.38
N TRP A 294 -2.10 14.35 -0.62
CA TRP A 294 -3.52 14.04 -0.50
C TRP A 294 -3.74 12.74 0.29
N PRO A 295 -4.80 12.62 1.11
CA PRO A 295 -5.09 11.40 1.87
C PRO A 295 -5.28 10.10 1.05
N THR A 296 -5.50 10.21 -0.27
CA THR A 296 -5.66 9.09 -1.20
C THR A 296 -4.39 8.25 -1.28
N SER A 297 -3.22 8.89 -1.21
CA SER A 297 -1.91 8.23 -1.21
C SER A 297 -1.79 7.20 -0.07
N LEU A 298 -2.03 7.65 1.16
CA LEU A 298 -1.93 6.83 2.37
C LEU A 298 -3.03 5.79 2.45
N ALA A 299 -4.27 6.14 2.11
CA ALA A 299 -5.37 5.17 2.08
C ALA A 299 -5.12 4.04 1.06
N THR A 300 -4.50 4.37 -0.08
CA THR A 300 -4.10 3.38 -1.10
C THR A 300 -2.98 2.48 -0.58
N ILE A 301 -1.93 3.04 0.04
CA ILE A 301 -0.84 2.28 0.68
C ILE A 301 -1.39 1.27 1.69
N LEU A 302 -2.25 1.72 2.61
CA LEU A 302 -2.87 0.86 3.63
C LEU A 302 -3.75 -0.22 2.99
N SER A 303 -4.51 0.12 1.95
CA SER A 303 -5.40 -0.83 1.25
C SER A 303 -4.62 -1.87 0.44
N LEU A 304 -3.51 -1.50 -0.20
CA LEU A 304 -2.63 -2.43 -0.90
C LEU A 304 -1.93 -3.39 0.08
N GLU A 305 -1.56 -2.93 1.28
CA GLU A 305 -1.01 -3.80 2.32
C GLU A 305 -2.07 -4.80 2.83
N ILE A 306 -3.32 -4.36 3.00
CA ILE A 306 -4.45 -5.26 3.30
C ILE A 306 -4.59 -6.32 2.19
N PHE A 307 -4.57 -5.91 0.91
CA PHE A 307 -4.60 -6.84 -0.21
C PHE A 307 -3.43 -7.83 -0.18
N PHE A 308 -2.21 -7.37 0.11
CA PHE A 308 -1.03 -8.23 0.21
C PHE A 308 -1.23 -9.32 1.28
N LEU A 309 -1.66 -8.95 2.49
CA LEU A 309 -1.91 -9.89 3.59
C LEU A 309 -3.00 -10.92 3.23
N LEU A 310 -4.10 -10.43 2.68
CA LEU A 310 -5.22 -11.23 2.19
C LEU A 310 -4.77 -12.19 1.07
N TYR A 311 -3.97 -11.72 0.12
CA TYR A 311 -3.42 -12.54 -0.97
C TYR A 311 -2.50 -13.65 -0.45
N VAL A 312 -1.62 -13.34 0.51
CA VAL A 312 -0.74 -14.33 1.15
C VAL A 312 -1.55 -15.42 1.86
N ARG A 313 -2.65 -15.06 2.54
CA ARG A 313 -3.56 -16.02 3.18
C ARG A 313 -4.29 -16.88 2.16
N MET A 314 -4.95 -16.27 1.18
CA MET A 314 -5.68 -16.95 0.13
C MET A 314 -4.81 -17.98 -0.60
N LYS A 315 -3.54 -17.66 -0.89
CA LYS A 315 -2.60 -18.60 -1.53
C LYS A 315 -2.34 -19.86 -0.69
N ARG A 316 -2.43 -19.79 0.64
CA ARG A 316 -2.33 -20.97 1.52
C ARG A 316 -3.59 -21.83 1.46
N LEU A 317 -4.75 -21.21 1.22
CA LEU A 317 -6.05 -21.87 1.17
C LEU A 317 -6.36 -22.47 -0.20
N VAL A 318 -5.86 -21.86 -1.28
CA VAL A 318 -6.01 -22.34 -2.66
C VAL A 318 -5.02 -23.47 -2.96
N LYS A 319 -5.31 -24.65 -2.43
CA LYS A 319 -4.60 -25.92 -2.70
C LYS A 319 -5.55 -26.96 -3.28
N VAL A 320 -4.99 -27.93 -4.01
CA VAL A 320 -5.73 -29.06 -4.60
C VAL A 320 -6.40 -29.88 -3.50
N GLU A 321 -5.63 -30.23 -2.47
CA GLU A 321 -6.16 -30.84 -1.25
C GLU A 321 -6.77 -29.78 -0.33
N PRO A 322 -7.87 -30.09 0.37
CA PRO A 322 -8.44 -29.19 1.35
C PRO A 322 -7.42 -28.89 2.47
N PRO A 323 -7.22 -27.61 2.84
CA PRO A 323 -6.29 -27.26 3.91
C PRO A 323 -6.79 -27.81 5.25
N ASP A 324 -5.89 -28.39 6.04
CA ASP A 324 -6.17 -28.83 7.40
C ASP A 324 -6.59 -27.64 8.28
N LYS A 325 -7.41 -27.88 9.31
CA LYS A 325 -7.84 -26.85 10.28
C LYS A 325 -6.64 -26.06 10.83
N THR A 326 -5.57 -26.75 11.20
CA THR A 326 -4.32 -26.14 11.70
C THR A 326 -3.71 -25.14 10.72
N SER A 327 -3.79 -25.41 9.42
CA SER A 327 -3.27 -24.53 8.37
C SER A 327 -4.18 -23.32 8.10
N ILE A 328 -5.50 -23.46 8.27
CA ILE A 328 -6.49 -22.37 8.14
C ILE A 328 -6.34 -21.36 9.28
N TYR A 329 -6.21 -21.85 10.52
CA TYR A 329 -6.14 -21.02 11.73
C TYR A 329 -4.74 -20.51 12.05
N SER A 330 -3.70 -21.00 11.37
CA SER A 330 -2.32 -20.58 11.61
C SER A 330 -2.14 -19.07 11.40
N ASN A 331 -1.68 -18.37 12.44
CA ASN A 331 -1.43 -16.93 12.47
C ASN A 331 -2.65 -16.06 12.16
N MET A 332 -3.86 -16.61 12.28
CA MET A 332 -5.10 -15.93 11.90
C MET A 332 -5.35 -14.67 12.72
N ILE A 333 -5.27 -14.78 14.05
CA ILE A 333 -5.47 -13.66 14.99
C ILE A 333 -4.54 -12.50 14.63
N PHE A 334 -3.26 -12.79 14.42
CA PHE A 334 -2.26 -11.77 14.09
C PHE A 334 -2.55 -11.09 12.75
N THR A 335 -2.81 -11.86 11.69
CA THR A 335 -3.07 -11.28 10.37
C THR A 335 -4.37 -10.46 10.35
N TYR A 336 -5.41 -10.91 11.05
CA TYR A 336 -6.67 -10.16 11.11
C TYR A 336 -6.60 -8.94 12.00
N ALA A 337 -5.93 -9.01 13.16
CA ALA A 337 -5.66 -7.83 13.97
C ALA A 337 -4.93 -6.75 13.15
N LEU A 338 -3.93 -7.16 12.37
CA LEU A 338 -3.21 -6.26 11.47
C LEU A 338 -4.14 -5.68 10.37
N ILE A 339 -4.93 -6.51 9.70
CA ILE A 339 -5.91 -6.05 8.69
C ILE A 339 -6.91 -5.06 9.29
N VAL A 340 -7.37 -5.30 10.53
CA VAL A 340 -8.30 -4.39 11.23
C VAL A 340 -7.65 -3.06 11.55
N ILE A 341 -6.42 -3.07 12.10
CA ILE A 341 -5.65 -1.85 12.38
C ILE A 341 -5.43 -1.03 11.10
N LEU A 342 -4.98 -1.68 10.01
CA LEU A 342 -4.77 -1.03 8.72
C LEU A 342 -6.09 -0.50 8.14
N GLY A 343 -7.17 -1.27 8.24
CA GLY A 343 -8.50 -0.92 7.71
C GLY A 343 -9.11 0.28 8.43
N LEU A 344 -9.08 0.28 9.77
CA LEU A 344 -9.52 1.41 10.59
C LEU A 344 -8.72 2.67 10.26
N SER A 345 -7.39 2.55 10.23
CA SER A 345 -6.54 3.68 9.86
C SER A 345 -6.82 4.18 8.44
N GLY A 346 -7.09 3.28 7.49
CA GLY A 346 -7.44 3.63 6.12
C GLY A 346 -8.74 4.43 6.06
N ILE A 347 -9.79 3.96 6.74
CA ILE A 347 -11.09 4.65 6.83
C ILE A 347 -10.93 6.05 7.43
N LEU A 348 -10.16 6.17 8.51
CA LEU A 348 -9.85 7.45 9.17
C LEU A 348 -8.95 8.37 8.35
N THR A 349 -8.28 7.86 7.32
CA THR A 349 -7.47 8.67 6.41
C THR A 349 -8.27 9.11 5.20
N HIS A 350 -8.95 8.19 4.53
CA HIS A 350 -9.82 8.49 3.40
C HIS A 350 -10.87 7.39 3.22
N SER A 351 -12.03 7.59 3.84
CA SER A 351 -13.11 6.59 3.92
C SER A 351 -13.57 6.08 2.55
N LEU A 352 -13.74 6.96 1.55
CA LEU A 352 -14.11 6.57 0.18
C LEU A 352 -13.14 5.54 -0.45
N ILE A 353 -11.84 5.86 -0.52
CA ILE A 353 -10.85 5.01 -1.19
C ILE A 353 -10.73 3.66 -0.48
N SER A 354 -10.64 3.68 0.85
CA SER A 354 -10.58 2.46 1.64
C SER A 354 -11.82 1.59 1.44
N MET A 355 -13.01 2.19 1.32
CA MET A 355 -14.24 1.45 1.09
C MET A 355 -14.34 0.87 -0.32
N ILE A 356 -13.92 1.60 -1.36
CA ILE A 356 -13.84 1.05 -2.73
C ILE A 356 -12.96 -0.20 -2.72
N TYR A 357 -11.79 -0.15 -2.08
CA TYR A 357 -10.91 -1.30 -1.96
C TYR A 357 -11.52 -2.43 -1.13
N ILE A 358 -12.06 -2.16 0.06
CA ILE A 358 -12.68 -3.18 0.93
C ILE A 358 -13.84 -3.89 0.20
N VAL A 359 -14.72 -3.14 -0.48
CA VAL A 359 -15.81 -3.72 -1.28
C VAL A 359 -15.26 -4.56 -2.43
N SER A 360 -14.25 -4.07 -3.15
CA SER A 360 -13.63 -4.82 -4.26
C SER A 360 -12.97 -6.12 -3.78
N PHE A 361 -12.31 -6.11 -2.62
CA PHE A 361 -11.70 -7.31 -2.03
C PHE A 361 -12.77 -8.27 -1.52
N SER A 362 -13.83 -7.74 -0.91
CA SER A 362 -14.98 -8.54 -0.45
C SER A 362 -15.57 -9.38 -1.56
N PHE A 363 -15.61 -8.85 -2.80
CA PHE A 363 -16.07 -9.61 -3.97
C PHE A 363 -15.23 -10.87 -4.24
N ILE A 364 -13.89 -10.78 -4.12
CA ILE A 364 -12.98 -11.93 -4.28
C ILE A 364 -13.34 -13.02 -3.26
N TYR A 365 -13.50 -12.62 -2.00
CA TYR A 365 -13.75 -13.53 -0.88
C TYR A 365 -15.18 -14.06 -0.85
N LEU A 366 -16.15 -13.32 -1.35
CA LEU A 366 -17.53 -13.76 -1.55
C LEU A 366 -17.58 -14.93 -2.54
N ILE A 367 -16.94 -14.79 -3.71
CA ILE A 367 -16.87 -15.87 -4.71
C ILE A 367 -16.16 -17.11 -4.12
N TYR A 368 -15.13 -16.89 -3.30
CA TYR A 368 -14.44 -17.98 -2.63
C TYR A 368 -15.33 -18.67 -1.58
N PHE A 369 -16.05 -17.91 -0.78
CA PHE A 369 -16.98 -18.39 0.25
C PHE A 369 -18.13 -19.21 -0.35
N VAL A 370 -18.77 -18.70 -1.41
CA VAL A 370 -19.86 -19.39 -2.12
C VAL A 370 -19.39 -20.72 -2.73
N LYS A 371 -18.11 -20.83 -3.09
CA LYS A 371 -17.54 -22.08 -3.59
C LYS A 371 -17.12 -23.04 -2.48
N ASN A 372 -16.64 -22.53 -1.35
CA ASN A 372 -16.26 -23.35 -0.20
C ASN A 372 -16.45 -22.59 1.13
N TYR A 373 -17.59 -22.83 1.80
CA TYR A 373 -17.97 -22.13 3.04
C TYR A 373 -16.93 -22.27 4.17
N ARG A 374 -16.23 -23.41 4.24
CA ARG A 374 -15.21 -23.69 5.26
C ARG A 374 -14.01 -22.74 5.19
N ARG A 375 -13.91 -21.96 4.10
CA ARG A 375 -12.86 -21.00 3.84
C ARG A 375 -13.37 -19.55 3.86
N GLY A 376 -14.58 -19.32 4.39
CA GLY A 376 -15.27 -18.03 4.44
C GLY A 376 -14.79 -17.03 5.49
N VAL A 377 -13.81 -17.39 6.34
CA VAL A 377 -13.38 -16.51 7.43
C VAL A 377 -12.79 -15.19 6.90
N ASP A 378 -12.07 -15.24 5.78
CA ASP A 378 -11.54 -14.04 5.11
C ASP A 378 -12.67 -13.14 4.54
N PHE A 379 -13.84 -13.71 4.21
CA PHE A 379 -15.01 -12.91 3.83
C PHE A 379 -15.67 -12.27 5.06
N ALA A 380 -15.82 -13.04 6.15
CA ALA A 380 -16.41 -12.55 7.38
C ALA A 380 -15.65 -11.34 7.95
N ILE A 381 -14.31 -11.35 7.94
CA ILE A 381 -13.51 -10.21 8.40
C ILE A 381 -13.71 -8.96 7.51
N MET A 382 -13.88 -9.13 6.20
CA MET A 382 -14.23 -8.01 5.31
C MET A 382 -15.62 -7.47 5.63
N CYS A 383 -16.61 -8.35 5.89
CA CYS A 383 -17.93 -7.94 6.35
C CYS A 383 -17.87 -7.20 7.71
N THR A 384 -17.00 -7.62 8.63
CA THR A 384 -16.77 -6.89 9.89
C THR A 384 -16.21 -5.51 9.64
N LEU A 385 -15.23 -5.35 8.74
CA LEU A 385 -14.72 -4.03 8.36
C LEU A 385 -15.80 -3.14 7.73
N LEU A 386 -16.62 -3.71 6.84
CA LEU A 386 -17.79 -3.02 6.27
C LEU A 386 -18.77 -2.61 7.37
N GLY A 387 -19.05 -3.48 8.34
CA GLY A 387 -19.92 -3.19 9.48
C GLY A 387 -19.37 -2.07 10.37
N ILE A 388 -18.07 -2.08 10.66
CA ILE A 388 -17.39 -0.99 11.39
C ILE A 388 -17.50 0.33 10.61
N PHE A 389 -17.30 0.29 9.29
CA PHE A 389 -17.50 1.47 8.46
C PHE A 389 -18.94 1.99 8.54
N LEU A 390 -19.95 1.11 8.48
CA LEU A 390 -21.36 1.51 8.59
C LEU A 390 -21.67 2.12 9.97
N LEU A 391 -21.10 1.57 11.05
CA LEU A 391 -21.21 2.18 12.38
C LEU A 391 -20.60 3.58 12.40
N LEU A 392 -19.38 3.74 11.88
CA LEU A 392 -18.75 5.05 11.73
C LEU A 392 -19.56 5.97 10.82
N TYR A 393 -20.25 5.41 9.83
CA TYR A 393 -21.11 6.16 8.92
C TYR A 393 -22.25 6.85 9.64
N ASP A 394 -22.90 6.13 10.55
CA ASP A 394 -24.04 6.65 11.32
C ASP A 394 -23.59 7.56 12.48
N THR A 395 -22.44 7.28 13.10
CA THR A 395 -22.04 7.97 14.35
C THR A 395 -21.09 9.14 14.17
N THR A 396 -20.47 9.31 13.00
CA THR A 396 -19.41 10.32 12.80
C THR A 396 -19.49 11.02 11.45
N ASP A 397 -18.80 12.15 11.32
CA ASP A 397 -18.67 12.85 10.04
C ASP A 397 -17.66 12.20 9.08
N ILE A 398 -16.85 11.22 9.53
CA ILE A 398 -15.77 10.55 8.75
C ILE A 398 -16.27 9.96 7.43
N SER A 399 -17.54 9.64 7.39
CA SER A 399 -18.24 9.04 6.28
C SER A 399 -18.98 10.03 5.39
N ASN A 400 -18.94 11.35 5.67
CA ASN A 400 -19.77 12.34 4.98
C ASN A 400 -19.57 12.37 3.46
N HIS A 401 -18.41 11.93 2.97
CA HIS A 401 -18.18 11.65 1.55
C HIS A 401 -19.25 10.72 0.93
N TRP A 402 -19.87 9.86 1.72
CA TRP A 402 -20.94 8.93 1.34
C TRP A 402 -22.35 9.45 1.66
N LYS A 403 -22.53 10.55 2.41
CA LYS A 403 -23.87 11.09 2.73
C LYS A 403 -24.62 11.60 1.49
N ILE A 404 -23.90 11.92 0.42
CA ILE A 404 -24.46 12.28 -0.88
C ILE A 404 -25.18 11.08 -1.52
N ALA A 405 -24.70 9.85 -1.27
CA ALA A 405 -25.41 8.63 -1.57
C ALA A 405 -26.37 8.32 -0.42
N ASN A 406 -27.45 9.08 -0.30
CA ASN A 406 -28.54 8.70 0.58
C ASN A 406 -29.16 7.42 0.00
N PHE A 407 -28.67 6.26 0.45
CA PHE A 407 -28.93 4.95 -0.15
C PHE A 407 -30.43 4.63 -0.17
N PHE A 408 -31.18 5.17 0.79
CA PHE A 408 -32.63 5.08 0.88
C PHE A 408 -33.39 6.05 -0.02
N ALA A 409 -32.72 7.07 -0.57
CA ALA A 409 -33.28 7.96 -1.59
C ALA A 409 -33.12 7.40 -3.01
N LEU A 410 -32.27 6.37 -3.20
CA LEU A 410 -32.23 5.64 -4.47
C LEU A 410 -33.55 4.89 -4.65
N PRO A 411 -34.17 4.97 -5.85
CA PRO A 411 -35.38 4.22 -6.11
C PRO A 411 -35.17 2.72 -5.84
N TRP A 412 -36.03 2.13 -5.03
CA TRP A 412 -35.90 0.75 -4.55
C TRP A 412 -35.74 -0.27 -5.69
N TYR A 413 -36.30 0.00 -6.87
CA TYR A 413 -36.15 -0.87 -8.05
C TYR A 413 -34.70 -0.92 -8.58
N ILE A 414 -33.90 0.15 -8.43
CA ILE A 414 -32.47 0.15 -8.79
C ILE A 414 -31.71 -0.80 -7.86
N LEU A 415 -32.05 -0.79 -6.57
CA LEU A 415 -31.46 -1.69 -5.58
C LEU A 415 -31.82 -3.15 -5.88
N VAL A 416 -33.08 -3.43 -6.22
CA VAL A 416 -33.54 -4.78 -6.60
C VAL A 416 -32.81 -5.27 -7.85
N VAL A 417 -32.73 -4.45 -8.91
CA VAL A 417 -32.01 -4.79 -10.15
C VAL A 417 -30.53 -5.03 -9.86
N GLY A 418 -29.90 -4.20 -9.03
CA GLY A 418 -28.52 -4.37 -8.61
C GLY A 418 -28.26 -5.68 -7.85
N VAL A 419 -29.13 -6.02 -6.89
CA VAL A 419 -29.03 -7.28 -6.13
C VAL A 419 -29.24 -8.49 -7.03
N VAL A 420 -30.28 -8.48 -7.88
CA VAL A 420 -30.56 -9.57 -8.82
C VAL A 420 -29.40 -9.76 -9.79
N GLY A 421 -28.89 -8.67 -10.38
CA GLY A 421 -27.73 -8.68 -11.27
C GLY A 421 -26.47 -9.23 -10.56
N GLY A 422 -26.22 -8.78 -9.32
CA GLY A 422 -25.13 -9.28 -8.49
C GLY A 422 -25.22 -10.78 -8.21
N LEU A 423 -26.42 -11.29 -7.87
CA LEU A 423 -26.66 -12.72 -7.66
C LEU A 423 -26.40 -13.54 -8.92
N ILE A 424 -26.87 -13.06 -10.09
CA ILE A 424 -26.63 -13.72 -11.38
C ILE A 424 -25.12 -13.81 -11.66
N ILE A 425 -24.38 -12.71 -11.48
CA ILE A 425 -22.92 -12.68 -11.67
C ILE A 425 -22.23 -13.68 -10.72
N ILE A 426 -22.60 -13.70 -9.44
CA ILE A 426 -22.04 -14.63 -8.46
C ILE A 426 -22.30 -16.08 -8.86
N LEU A 427 -23.54 -16.41 -9.27
CA LEU A 427 -23.91 -17.76 -9.71
C LEU A 427 -23.14 -18.20 -10.96
N TYR A 428 -22.95 -17.29 -11.92
CA TYR A 428 -22.15 -17.54 -13.11
C TYR A 428 -20.68 -17.79 -12.77
N LEU A 429 -20.05 -16.90 -11.98
CA LEU A 429 -18.65 -17.00 -11.60
C LEU A 429 -18.36 -18.23 -10.74
N ARG A 430 -19.29 -18.61 -9.85
CA ARG A 430 -19.19 -19.84 -9.03
C ARG A 430 -18.98 -21.08 -9.89
N ARG A 431 -19.73 -21.19 -11.01
CA ARG A 431 -19.64 -22.33 -11.95
C ARG A 431 -18.36 -22.25 -12.80
N GLY A 432 -17.93 -21.04 -13.18
CA GLY A 432 -16.81 -20.83 -14.10
C GLY A 432 -15.41 -20.86 -13.48
N ILE A 433 -15.24 -20.42 -12.24
CA ILE A 433 -13.92 -20.16 -11.65
C ILE A 433 -13.49 -21.28 -10.70
N ASP A 434 -12.35 -21.89 -10.99
CA ASP A 434 -11.87 -23.03 -10.22
C ASP A 434 -10.89 -22.77 -9.05
N PHE A 435 -10.20 -21.65 -8.87
CA PHE A 435 -9.11 -21.49 -7.87
C PHE A 435 -7.98 -22.55 -7.85
N THR A 436 -8.22 -23.85 -7.66
CA THR A 436 -7.17 -24.86 -7.44
C THR A 436 -6.49 -25.33 -8.73
N THR A 437 -7.24 -25.47 -9.83
CA THR A 437 -6.71 -25.95 -11.11
C THR A 437 -6.44 -24.83 -12.12
N GLY A 438 -5.37 -24.98 -12.91
CA GLY A 438 -5.02 -24.07 -14.00
C GLY A 438 -5.26 -24.69 -15.37
N ARG A 439 -5.76 -23.91 -16.33
CA ARG A 439 -5.97 -24.33 -17.72
C ARG A 439 -5.11 -23.55 -18.73
N PHE A 440 -4.27 -22.62 -18.24
CA PHE A 440 -3.50 -21.67 -19.05
C PHE A 440 -2.81 -22.28 -20.28
N ASN A 441 -1.95 -23.29 -20.10
CA ASN A 441 -1.20 -23.90 -21.21
C ASN A 441 -2.12 -24.56 -22.25
N SER A 442 -3.25 -25.14 -21.82
CA SER A 442 -4.21 -25.79 -22.73
C SER A 442 -5.03 -24.78 -23.55
N VAL A 443 -5.23 -23.56 -23.02
CA VAL A 443 -5.96 -22.49 -23.71
C VAL A 443 -5.05 -21.80 -24.72
N ILE A 444 -3.84 -21.41 -24.33
CA ILE A 444 -2.89 -20.72 -25.21
C ILE A 444 -2.43 -21.61 -26.38
N ARG A 445 -2.31 -22.92 -26.15
CA ARG A 445 -2.00 -23.87 -27.23
C ARG A 445 -3.22 -24.28 -28.06
N GLY A 446 -4.40 -23.69 -27.82
CA GLY A 446 -5.63 -23.99 -28.55
C GLY A 446 -6.25 -25.38 -28.31
N LYS A 447 -5.75 -26.16 -27.33
CA LYS A 447 -6.23 -27.53 -27.06
C LYS A 447 -7.62 -27.59 -26.42
N LYS A 448 -7.99 -26.61 -25.58
CA LYS A 448 -9.27 -26.60 -24.85
C LYS A 448 -10.32 -25.66 -25.43
N TYR A 449 -9.90 -24.63 -26.17
CA TYR A 449 -10.78 -23.68 -26.85
C TYR A 449 -10.17 -23.28 -28.20
N LYS A 450 -10.30 -24.15 -29.20
CA LYS A 450 -9.71 -23.93 -30.54
C LYS A 450 -10.24 -22.66 -31.20
N TYR A 451 -11.55 -22.40 -31.09
CA TYR A 451 -12.19 -21.16 -31.58
C TYR A 451 -11.57 -19.90 -30.96
N TYR A 452 -11.36 -19.89 -29.64
CA TYR A 452 -10.75 -18.74 -28.96
C TYR A 452 -9.35 -18.46 -29.49
N LYS A 453 -8.53 -19.49 -29.70
CA LYS A 453 -7.17 -19.31 -30.22
C LYS A 453 -7.16 -18.81 -31.66
N ILE A 454 -8.06 -19.32 -32.51
CA ILE A 454 -8.25 -18.81 -33.87
C ILE A 454 -8.65 -17.33 -33.85
N PHE A 455 -9.56 -16.95 -32.95
CA PHE A 455 -9.98 -15.56 -32.80
C PHE A 455 -8.84 -14.65 -32.30
N GLU A 456 -8.11 -15.10 -31.28
CA GLU A 456 -6.94 -14.41 -30.72
C GLU A 456 -5.87 -14.17 -31.79
N ASP A 457 -5.50 -15.20 -32.56
CA ASP A 457 -4.42 -15.12 -33.53
C ASP A 457 -4.79 -14.33 -34.78
N LYS A 458 -6.05 -14.39 -35.23
CA LYS A 458 -6.48 -13.82 -36.51
C LYS A 458 -7.16 -12.46 -36.41
N TYR A 459 -7.90 -12.20 -35.33
CA TYR A 459 -8.81 -11.04 -35.27
C TYR A 459 -8.55 -10.11 -34.10
N LEU A 460 -8.08 -10.61 -32.95
CA LEU A 460 -8.03 -9.82 -31.72
C LEU A 460 -7.11 -8.60 -31.83
N PHE A 461 -5.88 -8.78 -32.33
CA PHE A 461 -4.95 -7.67 -32.54
C PHE A 461 -5.47 -6.67 -33.59
N SER A 462 -6.02 -7.15 -34.70
CA SER A 462 -6.59 -6.29 -35.74
C SER A 462 -7.77 -5.47 -35.21
N ILE A 463 -8.67 -6.08 -34.45
CA ILE A 463 -9.82 -5.38 -33.83
C ILE A 463 -9.34 -4.31 -32.86
N PHE A 464 -8.41 -4.63 -31.96
CA PHE A 464 -7.87 -3.66 -31.00
C PHE A 464 -7.16 -2.51 -31.72
N TYR A 465 -6.34 -2.81 -32.71
CA TYR A 465 -5.65 -1.80 -33.50
C TYR A 465 -6.62 -0.88 -34.24
N SER A 466 -7.63 -1.44 -34.92
CA SER A 466 -8.68 -0.67 -35.60
C SER A 466 -9.50 0.19 -34.63
N LEU A 467 -9.85 -0.35 -33.46
CA LEU A 467 -10.59 0.40 -32.42
C LEU A 467 -9.77 1.58 -31.90
N ILE A 468 -8.48 1.37 -31.61
CA ILE A 468 -7.58 2.44 -31.16
C ILE A 468 -7.48 3.53 -32.22
N ILE A 469 -7.27 3.18 -33.50
CA ILE A 469 -7.24 4.17 -34.59
C ILE A 469 -8.56 4.94 -34.70
N ALA A 470 -9.69 4.24 -34.63
CA ALA A 470 -11.00 4.88 -34.72
C ALA A 470 -11.21 5.88 -33.57
N ILE A 471 -10.88 5.49 -32.34
CA ILE A 471 -10.97 6.37 -31.17
C ILE A 471 -10.04 7.57 -31.31
N ILE A 472 -8.79 7.36 -31.76
CA ILE A 472 -7.84 8.46 -32.02
C ILE A 472 -8.39 9.42 -33.07
N ALA A 473 -8.93 8.92 -34.18
CA ALA A 473 -9.46 9.75 -35.25
C ALA A 473 -10.68 10.57 -34.80
N VAL A 474 -11.62 9.93 -34.08
CA VAL A 474 -12.80 10.62 -33.50
C VAL A 474 -12.36 11.67 -32.49
N PHE A 475 -11.45 11.32 -31.58
CA PHE A 475 -10.98 12.25 -30.56
C PHE A 475 -10.17 13.40 -31.16
N TRP A 476 -9.36 13.15 -32.19
CA TRP A 476 -8.64 14.19 -32.93
C TRP A 476 -9.61 15.18 -33.57
N TYR A 477 -10.63 14.66 -34.27
CA TYR A 477 -11.70 15.49 -34.83
C TYR A 477 -12.37 16.32 -33.72
N LEU A 478 -12.78 15.69 -32.63
CA LEU A 478 -13.39 16.41 -31.51
C LEU A 478 -12.45 17.47 -30.90
N ASN A 479 -11.15 17.19 -30.81
CA ASN A 479 -10.20 18.11 -30.22
C ASN A 479 -9.97 19.35 -31.08
N VAL A 480 -9.84 19.17 -32.39
CA VAL A 480 -9.63 20.27 -33.35
C VAL A 480 -10.86 21.18 -33.44
N TYR A 481 -12.07 20.61 -33.39
CA TYR A 481 -13.30 21.37 -33.63
C TYR A 481 -14.05 21.80 -32.37
N PHE A 482 -13.86 21.13 -31.23
CA PHE A 482 -14.70 21.34 -30.05
C PHE A 482 -13.93 21.49 -28.73
N LEU A 483 -12.87 20.70 -28.48
CA LEU A 483 -12.31 20.56 -27.13
C LEU A 483 -11.05 21.39 -26.85
N ASP A 484 -10.28 21.78 -27.89
CA ASP A 484 -9.04 22.58 -27.79
C ASP A 484 -8.08 22.12 -26.65
N LEU A 485 -7.93 20.81 -26.47
CA LEU A 485 -7.04 20.24 -25.46
C LEU A 485 -5.61 20.17 -25.98
N TYR A 486 -4.66 20.39 -25.07
CA TYR A 486 -3.23 20.17 -25.33
C TYR A 486 -2.93 18.75 -25.83
N PHE A 487 -2.02 18.63 -26.80
CA PHE A 487 -1.57 17.35 -27.36
C PHE A 487 -1.07 16.35 -26.29
N SER A 488 -0.48 16.84 -25.20
CA SER A 488 -0.06 15.99 -24.09
C SER A 488 -1.22 15.21 -23.45
N LYS A 489 -2.40 15.82 -23.33
CA LYS A 489 -3.62 15.15 -22.82
C LYS A 489 -4.12 14.09 -23.81
N VAL A 490 -3.99 14.35 -25.11
CA VAL A 490 -4.34 13.39 -26.17
C VAL A 490 -3.43 12.16 -26.09
N PHE A 491 -2.12 12.34 -25.97
CA PHE A 491 -1.19 11.22 -25.84
C PHE A 491 -1.41 10.41 -24.56
N ILE A 492 -1.71 11.05 -23.44
CA ILE A 492 -2.05 10.38 -22.17
C ILE A 492 -3.30 9.50 -22.34
N LEU A 493 -4.35 10.01 -23.00
CA LEU A 493 -5.57 9.24 -23.25
C LEU A 493 -5.27 8.01 -24.11
N ILE A 494 -4.48 8.18 -25.18
CA ILE A 494 -4.10 7.09 -26.08
C ILE A 494 -3.31 6.01 -25.33
N GLU A 495 -2.28 6.42 -24.59
CA GLU A 495 -1.49 5.51 -23.76
C GLU A 495 -2.38 4.73 -22.80
N SER A 496 -3.23 5.43 -22.04
CA SER A 496 -4.14 4.82 -21.07
C SER A 496 -5.12 3.83 -21.71
N LEU A 497 -5.65 4.13 -22.90
CA LEU A 497 -6.52 3.21 -23.65
C LEU A 497 -5.78 1.96 -24.12
N ILE A 498 -4.58 2.12 -24.68
CA ILE A 498 -3.74 1.00 -25.13
C ILE A 498 -3.44 0.08 -23.93
N PHE A 499 -2.93 0.65 -22.83
CA PHE A 499 -2.66 -0.11 -21.62
C PHE A 499 -3.94 -0.78 -21.09
N GLY A 500 -5.05 -0.05 -20.97
CA GLY A 500 -6.32 -0.59 -20.49
C GLY A 500 -6.78 -1.83 -21.27
N ILE A 501 -6.78 -1.75 -22.61
CA ILE A 501 -7.22 -2.85 -23.49
C ILE A 501 -6.30 -4.07 -23.35
N PHE A 502 -4.98 -3.87 -23.47
CA PHE A 502 -4.02 -4.97 -23.42
C PHE A 502 -3.92 -5.61 -22.03
N CYS A 503 -3.99 -4.81 -20.96
CA CYS A 503 -4.00 -5.30 -19.59
C CYS A 503 -5.27 -6.10 -19.28
N TYR A 504 -6.44 -5.61 -19.72
CA TYR A 504 -7.70 -6.35 -19.54
C TYR A 504 -7.65 -7.71 -20.24
N TRP A 505 -7.21 -7.74 -21.50
CA TRP A 505 -7.01 -8.98 -22.24
C TRP A 505 -5.99 -9.90 -21.57
N GLY A 506 -4.84 -9.36 -21.16
CA GLY A 506 -3.80 -10.08 -20.43
C GLY A 506 -4.30 -10.73 -19.15
N LEU A 507 -5.15 -10.03 -18.38
CA LEU A 507 -5.78 -10.56 -17.16
C LEU A 507 -6.81 -11.66 -17.47
N VAL A 508 -7.58 -11.54 -18.55
CA VAL A 508 -8.50 -12.60 -19.02
C VAL A 508 -7.75 -13.89 -19.38
N LEU A 509 -6.54 -13.78 -19.92
CA LEU A 509 -5.65 -14.93 -20.11
C LEU A 509 -5.05 -15.40 -18.79
N PHE A 510 -4.55 -14.48 -17.97
CA PHE A 510 -3.84 -14.80 -16.73
C PHE A 510 -4.73 -15.49 -15.68
N GLN A 511 -6.04 -15.18 -15.64
CA GLN A 511 -7.00 -15.88 -14.77
C GLN A 511 -7.10 -17.38 -15.04
N LYS A 512 -6.63 -17.87 -16.19
CA LYS A 512 -6.55 -19.32 -16.44
C LYS A 512 -5.44 -19.98 -15.61
N LYS A 513 -4.56 -19.22 -14.94
CA LYS A 513 -3.67 -19.70 -13.87
C LYS A 513 -4.33 -19.52 -12.50
N PRO A 514 -4.13 -20.43 -11.52
CA PRO A 514 -4.64 -20.29 -10.15
C PRO A 514 -4.34 -18.93 -9.51
N ARG A 515 -3.13 -18.39 -9.73
CA ARG A 515 -2.67 -17.13 -9.15
C ARG A 515 -3.24 -15.88 -9.82
N GLY A 516 -3.74 -15.98 -11.05
CA GLY A 516 -4.34 -14.85 -11.78
C GLY A 516 -5.82 -14.68 -11.50
N LYS A 517 -6.50 -15.70 -10.98
CA LYS A 517 -7.93 -15.63 -10.65
C LYS A 517 -8.25 -14.53 -9.64
N PRO A 518 -7.48 -14.33 -8.55
CA PRO A 518 -7.81 -13.27 -7.61
C PRO A 518 -7.63 -11.87 -8.20
N LEU A 519 -6.62 -11.65 -9.05
CA LEU A 519 -6.44 -10.37 -9.74
C LEU A 519 -7.59 -10.09 -10.70
N TYR A 520 -8.03 -11.10 -11.45
CA TYR A 520 -9.19 -10.97 -12.32
C TYR A 520 -10.48 -10.71 -11.55
N LEU A 521 -10.70 -11.38 -10.42
CA LEU A 521 -11.84 -11.12 -9.56
C LEU A 521 -11.77 -9.74 -8.90
N TRP A 522 -10.58 -9.28 -8.54
CA TRP A 522 -10.37 -7.92 -8.04
C TRP A 522 -10.74 -6.89 -9.11
N LEU A 523 -10.24 -7.07 -10.34
CA LEU A 523 -10.59 -6.22 -11.47
C LEU A 523 -12.10 -6.20 -11.71
N LEU A 524 -12.75 -7.36 -11.73
CA LEU A 524 -14.21 -7.45 -11.87
C LEU A 524 -14.94 -6.72 -10.75
N GLY A 525 -14.48 -6.87 -9.50
CA GLY A 525 -15.04 -6.14 -8.36
C GLY A 525 -14.92 -4.63 -8.53
N LEU A 526 -13.75 -4.13 -8.95
CA LEU A 526 -13.55 -2.71 -9.27
C LEU A 526 -14.41 -2.26 -10.47
N SER A 527 -14.55 -3.08 -11.51
CA SER A 527 -15.41 -2.80 -12.66
C SER A 527 -16.88 -2.68 -12.26
N ILE A 528 -17.37 -3.52 -11.34
CA ILE A 528 -18.74 -3.42 -10.82
C ILE A 528 -18.92 -2.10 -10.06
N VAL A 529 -17.98 -1.74 -9.18
CA VAL A 529 -18.01 -0.46 -8.46
C VAL A 529 -17.96 0.73 -9.43
N PHE A 530 -17.09 0.66 -10.45
CA PHE A 530 -16.99 1.68 -11.50
C PHE A 530 -18.28 1.83 -12.29
N ILE A 531 -18.92 0.73 -12.74
CA ILE A 531 -20.19 0.79 -13.47
C ILE A 531 -21.29 1.38 -12.60
N GLY A 532 -21.33 1.03 -11.32
CA GLY A 532 -22.26 1.62 -10.36
C GLY A 532 -22.08 3.13 -10.25
N ALA A 533 -20.84 3.58 -10.04
CA ALA A 533 -20.51 5.00 -9.96
C ALA A 533 -20.75 5.75 -11.28
N PHE A 534 -20.39 5.16 -12.42
CA PHE A 534 -20.64 5.75 -13.73
C PHE A 534 -22.15 5.92 -13.99
N SER A 535 -22.96 4.93 -13.58
CA SER A 535 -24.41 5.04 -13.67
C SER A 535 -24.94 6.18 -12.81
N LEU A 536 -24.40 6.36 -11.61
CA LEU A 536 -24.76 7.50 -10.74
C LEU A 536 -24.33 8.85 -11.34
N ASP A 537 -23.12 8.95 -11.88
CA ASP A 537 -22.62 10.17 -12.53
C ASP A 537 -23.55 10.59 -13.69
N VAL A 538 -23.98 9.63 -14.52
CA VAL A 538 -24.91 9.87 -15.65
C VAL A 538 -26.30 10.29 -15.17
N LEU A 539 -26.79 9.72 -14.06
CA LEU A 539 -28.15 9.99 -13.56
C LEU A 539 -28.24 11.27 -12.72
N VAL A 540 -27.20 11.61 -11.96
CA VAL A 540 -27.19 12.73 -11.01
C VAL A 540 -26.49 13.96 -11.58
N LEU A 541 -25.60 13.80 -12.59
CA LEU A 541 -24.90 14.85 -13.35
C LEU A 541 -24.12 15.90 -12.52
N LYS A 542 -23.98 15.72 -11.20
CA LYS A 542 -23.35 16.70 -10.29
C LYS A 542 -21.94 16.34 -9.86
N GLU A 543 -21.57 15.06 -9.88
CA GLU A 543 -20.28 14.60 -9.37
C GLU A 543 -19.62 13.60 -10.33
N PHE A 544 -18.29 13.54 -10.31
CA PHE A 544 -17.46 12.71 -11.19
C PHE A 544 -16.80 11.56 -10.42
N TRP A 545 -17.62 10.66 -9.87
CA TRP A 545 -17.17 9.52 -9.05
C TRP A 545 -16.41 8.48 -9.87
N SER A 546 -16.86 8.23 -11.10
CA SER A 546 -16.25 7.27 -12.03
C SER A 546 -14.79 7.60 -12.30
N GLY A 547 -14.44 8.88 -12.49
CA GLY A 547 -13.07 9.32 -12.70
C GLY A 547 -12.15 9.02 -11.51
N ARG A 548 -12.63 9.21 -10.28
CA ARG A 548 -11.86 8.89 -9.06
C ARG A 548 -11.60 7.41 -8.92
N ILE A 549 -12.59 6.57 -9.24
CA ILE A 549 -12.46 5.11 -9.20
C ILE A 549 -11.50 4.62 -10.29
N LEU A 550 -11.47 5.27 -11.45
CA LEU A 550 -10.60 4.88 -12.57
C LEU A 550 -9.11 4.90 -12.19
N LEU A 551 -8.67 5.87 -11.37
CA LEU A 551 -7.29 5.94 -10.86
C LEU A 551 -6.91 4.71 -10.03
N LEU A 552 -7.88 4.08 -9.35
CA LEU A 552 -7.68 2.92 -8.49
C LEU A 552 -7.52 1.60 -9.26
N PHE A 553 -7.73 1.60 -10.58
CA PHE A 553 -7.51 0.43 -11.44
C PHE A 553 -6.03 0.14 -11.69
N SER A 554 -5.17 1.16 -11.61
CA SER A 554 -3.77 1.06 -12.03
C SER A 554 -3.00 -0.10 -11.36
N PRO A 555 -3.10 -0.32 -10.02
CA PRO A 555 -2.43 -1.46 -9.36
C PRO A 555 -2.90 -2.85 -9.82
N VAL A 556 -4.06 -2.96 -10.46
CA VAL A 556 -4.60 -4.25 -10.94
C VAL A 556 -4.24 -4.48 -12.41
N LEU A 557 -4.27 -3.40 -13.20
CA LEU A 557 -4.00 -3.46 -14.64
C LEU A 557 -2.51 -3.73 -14.93
N ILE A 558 -1.61 -3.20 -14.10
CA ILE A 558 -0.16 -3.36 -14.21
C ILE A 558 0.29 -4.63 -13.49
#